data_AF-A0A7J5A7I3-F1
#
_entry.id   AF-A0A7J5A7I3-F1
#
_cell.length_a   1.000
_cell.length_b   1.000
_cell.length_c   1.000
_cell.angle_alpha   90.00
_cell.angle_beta   90.00
_cell.angle_gamma   90.00
#
_symmetry.space_group_name_H-M   'P 1'
#
loop_
_entity.id
_entity.type
_entity.pdbx_description
1 polymer ?
#
loop_
_entity_poly.entity_id
_entity_poly.type
_entity_poly.pdbx_seq_one_letter_code
_entity_poly.pdbx_strand_id
1 'polypeptide(L)' 'DNSTRVFRGISEGRATVNKSAELPTGTYFYIIQYTDGKGETFKKDGYLYLTR' A
#
# COMPACT_ATOMS: atom_id res chain seq x y z
N ASP A 1 -9.04 -11.65 11.83
CA ASP A 1 -8.23 -11.90 10.62
C ASP A 1 -7.71 -10.61 10.02
N ASN A 2 -6.42 -10.33 10.23
CA ASN A 2 -5.67 -9.25 9.57
C ASN A 2 -4.35 -9.78 8.98
N SER A 3 -4.23 -11.11 8.85
CA SER A 3 -3.01 -11.82 8.43
C SER A 3 -2.92 -12.01 6.92
N THR A 4 -4.04 -11.97 6.21
CA THR A 4 -4.11 -12.28 4.76
C THR A 4 -4.17 -11.03 3.87
N ARG A 5 -4.55 -9.87 4.41
CA ARG A 5 -4.66 -8.59 3.67
C ARG A 5 -3.92 -7.45 4.37
N VAL A 6 -2.61 -7.63 4.55
CA VAL A 6 -1.72 -6.56 5.02
C VAL A 6 -1.24 -5.70 3.86
N PHE A 7 -1.15 -4.39 4.07
CA PHE A 7 -0.44 -3.50 3.15
C PHE A 7 1.04 -3.90 3.15
N ARG A 8 1.53 -4.42 2.02
CA ARG A 8 2.91 -4.93 1.89
C ARG A 8 3.92 -3.88 1.42
N GLY A 9 3.48 -2.68 1.05
CA GLY A 9 4.38 -1.62 0.57
C GLY A 9 5.10 -1.94 -0.74
N ILE A 10 4.54 -2.81 -1.59
CA ILE A 10 5.14 -3.17 -2.88
C ILE A 10 4.69 -2.17 -3.95
N SER A 11 5.64 -1.49 -4.59
CA SER A 11 5.39 -0.53 -5.66
C SER A 11 5.19 -1.23 -7.01
N GLU A 12 4.02 -1.09 -7.63
CA GLU A 12 3.69 -1.64 -8.97
C GLU A 12 3.72 -0.58 -10.09
N GLY A 13 4.37 0.57 -9.87
CA GLY A 13 4.54 1.63 -10.87
C GLY A 13 5.72 1.39 -11.81
N ARG A 14 5.64 1.94 -13.04
CA ARG A 14 6.52 1.77 -14.22
C ARG A 14 7.94 2.36 -14.08
N ALA A 15 8.57 2.10 -12.93
CA ALA A 15 9.97 2.24 -12.57
C ALA A 15 10.18 1.37 -11.32
N THR A 16 10.04 0.06 -11.47
CA THR A 16 10.30 -0.89 -10.38
C THR A 16 11.79 -0.90 -10.06
N VAL A 17 12.26 0.02 -9.23
CA VAL A 17 13.56 -0.11 -8.57
C VAL A 17 13.39 -1.18 -7.50
N ASN A 18 13.67 -2.44 -7.86
CA ASN A 18 13.70 -3.60 -6.97
C ASN A 18 12.39 -3.94 -6.21
N LYS A 19 11.60 -4.87 -6.76
CA LYS A 19 10.45 -5.54 -6.11
C LYS A 19 10.77 -6.24 -4.77
N SER A 20 12.05 -6.40 -4.43
CA SER A 20 12.53 -7.11 -3.23
C SER A 20 13.15 -6.20 -2.17
N ALA A 21 13.29 -4.90 -2.43
CA ALA A 21 13.84 -3.95 -1.46
C ALA A 21 12.70 -3.33 -0.65
N GLU A 22 12.84 -3.38 0.68
CA GLU A 22 11.94 -2.65 1.58
C GLU A 22 11.98 -1.15 1.28
N LEU A 23 10.85 -0.47 1.46
CA LEU A 23 10.80 0.98 1.34
C LEU A 23 11.67 1.63 2.43
N PRO A 24 12.53 2.61 2.08
CA PRO A 24 13.28 3.38 3.07
C PRO A 24 12.38 4.10 4.09
N THR A 25 12.98 4.52 5.21
CA THR A 25 12.32 5.46 6.14
C THR A 25 11.96 6.76 5.40
N GLY A 26 10.72 7.21 5.54
CA GLY A 26 10.26 8.43 4.88
C GLY A 26 8.74 8.60 4.89
N THR A 27 8.28 9.71 4.32
CA THR A 27 6.86 10.00 4.14
C THR A 27 6.42 9.63 2.74
N TYR A 28 5.39 8.79 2.66
CA TYR A 28 4.81 8.29 1.41
C TYR A 28 3.36 8.73 1.31
N PHE A 29 2.88 8.97 0.10
CA PHE A 29 1.45 9.11 -0.16
C PHE A 29 0.91 7.78 -0.68
N TYR A 30 -0.12 7.23 -0.04
CA TYR A 30 -0.72 5.96 -0.45
C TYR A 30 -2.11 6.20 -1.04
N ILE A 31 -2.50 5.34 -1.97
CA ILE A 31 -3.87 5.20 -2.46
C ILE A 31 -4.20 3.71 -2.44
N ILE A 32 -5.26 3.35 -1.71
CA ILE A 32 -5.79 1.99 -1.63
C ILE A 32 -7.22 2.03 -2.13
N GLN A 33 -7.52 1.19 -3.11
CA GLN A 33 -8.87 0.96 -3.62
C GLN A 33 -9.25 -0.49 -3.37
N TYR A 34 -10.40 -0.74 -2.77
CA TYR A 34 -10.92 -2.08 -2.59
C TYR A 34 -12.44 -2.12 -2.73
N THR A 35 -12.93 -3.26 -3.20
CA THR A 35 -14.36 -3.56 -3.24
C THR A 35 -14.68 -4.49 -2.06
N ASP A 36 -15.75 -4.22 -1.33
CA ASP A 36 -16.21 -5.07 -0.24
C ASP A 36 -17.06 -6.25 -0.75
N GLY A 37 -17.50 -7.11 0.17
CA GLY A 37 -18.33 -8.27 -0.18
C GLY A 37 -19.75 -7.92 -0.66
N LYS A 38 -20.17 -6.65 -0.54
CA LYS A 38 -21.45 -6.14 -1.02
C LYS A 38 -21.34 -5.45 -2.38
N GLY A 39 -20.13 -5.38 -2.95
CA GLY A 39 -19.85 -4.73 -4.22
C GLY A 39 -19.60 -3.22 -4.10
N GLU A 40 -19.56 -2.67 -2.89
CA GLU A 40 -19.26 -1.26 -2.67
C GLU A 40 -17.76 -1.02 -2.82
N THR A 41 -17.39 -0.01 -3.60
CA THR A 41 -15.99 0.37 -3.81
C THR A 41 -15.59 1.48 -2.85
N PHE A 42 -14.52 1.23 -2.10
CA PHE A 42 -13.94 2.15 -1.15
C PHE A 42 -12.58 2.63 -1.64
N LYS A 43 -12.34 3.92 -1.46
CA LYS A 43 -11.05 4.55 -1.69
C LYS A 43 -10.52 5.10 -0.36
N LYS A 44 -9.27 4.78 -0.04
CA LYS A 44 -8.54 5.33 1.10
C LYS A 44 -7.22 5.88 0.60
N ASP A 45 -6.97 7.16 0.85
CA ASP A 45 -5.72 7.80 0.49
C ASP A 45 -5.25 8.74 1.60
N GLY A 46 -3.94 8.96 1.67
CA GLY A 46 -3.34 9.78 2.71
C GLY A 46 -1.83 9.60 2.83
N TYR A 47 -1.26 10.29 3.82
CA TYR A 47 0.15 10.21 4.13
C TYR A 47 0.45 9.05 5.09
N LEU A 48 1.51 8.30 4.80
CA LEU A 48 2.06 7.23 5.61
C LEU A 48 3.53 7.55 5.90
N TYR A 49 3.86 7.73 7.17
CA TYR A 49 5.24 7.81 7.62
C TYR A 49 5.74 6.42 7.97
N LEU A 50 6.80 5.96 7.29
CA LEU A 50 7.46 4.68 7.51
C LEU A 50 8.75 4.91 8.30
N THR A 51 8.93 4.20 9.41
CA THR A 51 10.15 4.17 10.24
C THR A 51 10.56 2.73 10.54
N ARG A 52 11.85 2.51 10.82
CA ARG A 52 12.39 1.26 11.36
C ARG A 52 12.19 1.16 12.87
#